data_AF-A0A2V8K9E3-F1
#
_entry.id   AF-A0A2V8K9E3-F1
#
_cell.length_a   1.000
_cell.length_b   1.000
_cell.length_c   1.000
_cell.angle_alpha   90.00
_cell.angle_beta   90.00
_cell.angle_gamma   90.00
#
_symmetry.space_group_name_H-M   'P 1'
#
loop_
_entity.id
_entity.type
_entity.pdbx_description
1 polymer ?
#
loop_
_entity_poly.entity_id
_entity_poly.type
_entity_poly.pdbx_seq_one_letter_code
_entity_poly.pdbx_strand_id
1 'polypeptide(L)'
;MENETTTGANTEKRFLWIWLLLIICVVSIMGLGYSLSATRHSVDSVQQRISTLESTTDSTAHQLAQFRDSSKEEATEIASKLDALTQRLGVTAGDLQKARQQLAQRIKQHQESVDKVATELATKASATDVDAVRQESATKLAAVQEVQKDADVKLGVVSTDVTVVKTDLASARRDFSRDLSDVKNTLNDGIARNAAELALLRKKGEREYIDLDIRRDSKTPFQRIGDIQISVSKTDPKSARRDFSRDLSDVKNTLNDGIARNAAELALLRKKGEREYIDLDIRRDSKTPFQRIGDIQISVSKTDPKKQKYSVVILADDNHLEKRDRTVNEPVQFLVGHDQLRYEMVINAVNKDRIQGYLSTPKDKVLSAEGPTKQTKR
;
A
#
# COMPACT_ATOMS: atom_id res chain seq x y z
N MET A 1 -32.52 44.21 15.97
CA MET A 1 -31.47 43.90 16.95
C MET A 1 -30.99 42.50 16.58
N GLU A 2 -29.95 42.41 15.75
CA GLU A 2 -28.55 42.21 16.19
C GLU A 2 -28.41 40.88 16.96
N ASN A 3 -27.45 40.00 16.70
CA ASN A 3 -26.35 40.02 15.75
C ASN A 3 -25.86 38.57 15.58
N GLU A 4 -25.18 38.35 14.46
CA GLU A 4 -24.03 37.47 14.22
C GLU A 4 -23.61 36.48 15.33
N THR A 5 -23.25 35.22 15.08
CA THR A 5 -21.93 34.82 14.56
C THR A 5 -21.81 33.29 14.68
N THR A 6 -22.02 32.49 13.63
CA THR A 6 -21.44 31.12 13.55
C THR A 6 -21.24 30.64 12.11
N THR A 7 -21.12 31.55 11.14
CA THR A 7 -20.84 31.18 9.74
C THR A 7 -19.34 30.98 9.48
N GLY A 8 -18.46 31.26 10.45
CA GLY A 8 -16.99 31.27 10.28
C GLY A 8 -16.28 29.91 10.43
N ALA A 9 -16.75 29.00 11.29
CA ALA A 9 -15.95 27.80 11.63
C ALA A 9 -16.00 26.68 10.57
N ASN A 10 -17.10 26.59 9.81
CA ASN A 10 -17.24 25.59 8.73
C ASN A 10 -16.68 26.09 7.39
N THR A 11 -16.60 27.41 7.20
CA THR A 11 -15.93 28.02 6.06
C THR A 11 -14.42 27.88 6.19
N GLU A 12 -13.82 28.03 7.38
CA GLU A 12 -12.37 27.81 7.58
C GLU A 12 -11.93 26.37 7.32
N LYS A 13 -12.68 25.37 7.79
CA LYS A 13 -12.36 23.95 7.50
C LYS A 13 -12.52 23.62 6.02
N ARG A 14 -13.54 24.19 5.36
CA ARG A 14 -13.71 24.06 3.90
C ARG A 14 -12.59 24.77 3.14
N PHE A 15 -12.15 25.94 3.61
CA PHE A 15 -11.01 26.66 3.06
C PHE A 15 -9.72 25.84 3.16
N LEU A 16 -9.46 25.23 4.32
CA LEU A 16 -8.28 24.37 4.54
C LEU A 16 -8.24 23.16 3.60
N TRP A 17 -9.37 22.49 3.36
CA TRP A 17 -9.45 21.38 2.41
C TRP A 17 -9.32 21.82 0.95
N ILE A 18 -9.85 23.00 0.60
CA ILE A 18 -9.67 23.60 -0.72
C ILE A 18 -8.20 23.94 -0.96
N TRP A 19 -7.50 24.53 0.03
CA TRP A 19 -6.07 24.81 -0.04
C TRP A 19 -5.22 23.54 -0.13
N LEU A 20 -5.57 22.48 0.59
CA LEU A 20 -4.86 21.20 0.52
C LEU A 20 -5.03 20.52 -0.86
N LEU A 21 -6.23 20.59 -1.45
CA LEU A 21 -6.46 20.14 -2.83
C LEU A 21 -5.71 21.02 -3.85
N LEU A 22 -5.63 22.32 -3.62
CA LEU A 22 -4.88 23.26 -4.47
C LEU A 22 -3.39 22.95 -4.45
N ILE A 23 -2.83 22.65 -3.27
CA ILE A 23 -1.42 22.25 -3.11
C ILE A 23 -1.14 20.92 -3.84
N ILE A 24 -2.02 19.92 -3.71
CA ILE A 24 -1.88 18.66 -4.43
C ILE A 24 -1.95 18.87 -5.94
N CYS A 25 -2.89 19.70 -6.43
CA CYS A 25 -2.96 20.08 -7.84
C CYS A 25 -1.68 20.79 -8.30
N VAL A 26 -1.15 21.74 -7.52
CA VAL A 26 0.09 22.46 -7.85
C VAL A 26 1.30 21.52 -7.87
N VAL A 27 1.40 20.58 -6.93
CA VAL A 27 2.47 19.57 -6.90
C VAL A 27 2.34 18.60 -8.08
N SER A 28 1.12 18.21 -8.46
CA SER A 28 0.88 17.35 -9.62
C SER A 28 1.17 18.07 -10.94
N ILE A 29 0.81 19.36 -11.04
CA ILE A 29 1.14 20.21 -12.20
C ILE A 29 2.65 20.51 -12.24
N MET A 30 3.32 20.69 -11.10
CA MET A 30 4.78 20.78 -11.04
C MET A 30 5.45 19.46 -11.44
N GLY A 31 4.93 18.30 -11.02
CA GLY A 31 5.45 17.00 -11.40
C GLY A 31 5.30 16.71 -12.90
N LEU A 32 4.11 17.00 -13.45
CA LEU A 32 3.87 16.94 -14.89
C LEU A 32 4.74 17.96 -15.64
N GLY A 33 4.85 19.18 -15.13
CA GLY A 33 5.72 20.23 -15.65
C GLY A 33 7.20 19.83 -15.63
N TYR A 34 7.69 19.17 -14.58
CA TYR A 34 9.06 18.69 -14.47
C TYR A 34 9.32 17.54 -15.45
N SER A 35 8.35 16.63 -15.63
CA SER A 35 8.46 15.54 -16.60
C SER A 35 8.44 16.05 -18.06
N LEU A 36 7.56 17.01 -18.37
CA LEU A 36 7.56 17.68 -19.67
C LEU A 36 8.79 18.58 -19.87
N SER A 37 9.28 19.25 -18.83
CA SER A 37 10.50 20.06 -18.90
C SER A 37 11.74 19.19 -19.05
N ALA A 38 11.82 18.02 -18.40
CA ALA A 38 12.90 17.05 -18.61
C ALA A 38 12.86 16.44 -20.03
N THR A 39 11.67 16.27 -20.59
CA THR A 39 11.49 15.84 -21.99
C THR A 39 11.84 16.96 -22.98
N ARG A 40 11.60 18.23 -22.63
CA ARG A 40 12.04 19.39 -23.44
C ARG A 40 13.55 19.62 -23.36
N HIS A 41 14.18 19.47 -22.19
CA HIS A 41 15.64 19.60 -22.03
C HIS A 41 16.42 18.47 -22.74
N SER A 42 15.84 17.27 -22.85
CA SER A 42 16.43 16.20 -23.66
C SER A 42 16.28 16.44 -25.17
N VAL A 43 15.24 17.17 -25.61
CA VAL A 43 15.10 17.63 -27.00
C VAL A 43 16.01 18.82 -27.32
N ASP A 44 16.15 19.79 -26.40
CA ASP A 44 17.06 20.94 -26.57
C ASP A 44 18.53 20.49 -26.61
N SER A 45 18.92 19.50 -25.81
CA SER A 45 20.28 18.95 -25.85
C SER A 45 20.56 18.12 -27.12
N VAL A 46 19.54 17.52 -27.73
CA VAL A 46 19.65 16.86 -29.04
C VAL A 46 19.70 17.91 -30.17
N GLN A 47 18.88 18.96 -30.09
CA GLN A 47 18.88 20.08 -31.04
C GLN A 47 20.21 20.85 -31.00
N GLN A 48 20.76 21.06 -29.80
CA GLN A 48 22.06 21.69 -29.59
C GLN A 48 23.21 20.81 -30.11
N ARG A 49 23.08 19.47 -30.00
CA ARG A 49 24.04 18.55 -30.63
C ARG A 49 23.96 18.61 -32.15
N ILE A 50 22.76 18.66 -32.74
CA ILE A 50 22.56 18.78 -34.18
C ILE A 50 23.15 20.10 -34.71
N SER A 51 22.90 21.25 -34.05
CA SER A 51 23.46 22.54 -34.46
C SER A 51 24.96 22.68 -34.20
N THR A 52 25.50 22.00 -33.18
CA THR A 52 26.96 21.90 -33.01
C THR A 52 27.59 20.95 -34.04
N LEU A 53 26.88 19.92 -34.51
CA LEU A 53 27.32 19.07 -35.61
C LEU A 53 27.30 19.81 -36.94
N GLU A 54 26.26 20.60 -37.22
CA GLU A 54 26.20 21.45 -38.41
C GLU A 54 27.30 22.52 -38.39
N SER A 55 27.51 23.20 -37.26
CA SER A 55 28.59 24.21 -37.17
C SER A 55 29.99 23.61 -37.16
N THR A 56 30.20 22.39 -36.64
CA THR A 56 31.48 21.67 -36.79
C THR A 56 31.69 21.14 -38.20
N THR A 57 30.63 20.75 -38.91
CA THR A 57 30.70 20.36 -40.33
C THR A 57 30.99 21.55 -41.22
N ASP A 58 30.36 22.71 -40.98
CA ASP A 58 30.61 23.93 -41.75
C ASP A 58 31.99 24.53 -41.42
N SER A 59 32.41 24.54 -40.15
CA SER A 59 33.75 25.03 -39.79
C SER A 59 34.87 24.12 -40.28
N THR A 60 34.68 22.80 -40.31
CA THR A 60 35.65 21.88 -40.91
C THR A 60 35.67 22.01 -42.44
N ALA A 61 34.51 22.18 -43.09
CA ALA A 61 34.45 22.50 -44.52
C ALA A 61 35.13 23.83 -44.85
N HIS A 62 34.96 24.85 -44.00
CA HIS A 62 35.57 26.15 -44.19
C HIS A 62 37.08 26.13 -43.93
N GLN A 63 37.53 25.42 -42.89
CA GLN A 63 38.96 25.18 -42.62
C GLN A 63 39.62 24.35 -43.73
N LEU A 64 38.91 23.37 -44.30
CA LEU A 64 39.41 22.56 -45.40
C LEU A 64 39.49 23.36 -46.71
N ALA A 65 38.52 24.23 -46.98
CA ALA A 65 38.59 25.18 -48.10
C ALA A 65 39.74 26.17 -47.92
N GLN A 66 39.90 26.73 -46.72
CA GLN A 66 40.97 27.67 -46.40
C GLN A 66 42.36 27.01 -46.43
N PHE A 67 42.49 25.77 -45.98
CA PHE A 67 43.72 24.99 -46.08
C PHE A 67 44.03 24.60 -47.52
N ARG A 68 43.00 24.30 -48.33
CA ARG A 68 43.13 24.02 -49.77
C ARG A 68 43.61 25.26 -50.53
N ASP A 69 43.03 26.42 -50.25
CA ASP A 69 43.40 27.67 -50.91
C ASP A 69 44.77 28.15 -50.44
N SER A 70 45.07 28.09 -49.14
CA SER A 70 46.39 28.40 -48.59
C SER A 70 47.46 27.43 -49.10
N SER A 71 47.17 26.13 -49.19
CA SER A 71 48.09 25.15 -49.80
C SER A 71 48.27 25.38 -51.30
N LYS A 72 47.25 25.86 -52.00
CA LYS A 72 47.33 26.19 -53.43
C LYS A 72 48.16 27.46 -53.64
N GLU A 73 48.00 28.44 -52.77
CA GLU A 73 48.75 29.70 -52.76
C GLU A 73 50.22 29.45 -52.40
N GLU A 74 50.50 28.69 -51.33
CA GLU A 74 51.85 28.23 -50.99
C GLU A 74 52.44 27.34 -52.09
N ALA A 75 51.67 26.47 -52.75
CA ALA A 75 52.17 25.69 -53.87
C ALA A 75 52.51 26.56 -55.09
N THR A 76 51.73 27.62 -55.37
CA THR A 76 52.06 28.59 -56.43
C THR A 76 53.25 29.49 -56.07
N GLU A 77 53.41 29.83 -54.79
CA GLU A 77 54.53 30.62 -54.29
C GLU A 77 55.82 29.80 -54.21
N ILE A 78 55.74 28.54 -53.79
CA ILE A 78 56.85 27.59 -53.82
C ILE A 78 57.21 27.29 -55.28
N ALA A 79 56.24 27.15 -56.20
CA ALA A 79 56.51 26.98 -57.62
C ALA A 79 57.21 28.20 -58.24
N SER A 80 56.82 29.42 -57.87
CA SER A 80 57.46 30.64 -58.35
C SER A 80 58.85 30.86 -57.73
N LYS A 81 59.03 30.54 -56.43
CA LYS A 81 60.35 30.52 -55.76
C LYS A 81 61.25 29.43 -56.32
N LEU A 82 60.71 28.26 -56.68
CA LEU A 82 61.46 27.20 -57.36
C LEU A 82 61.82 27.59 -58.79
N ASP A 83 60.98 28.27 -59.55
CA ASP A 83 61.34 28.80 -60.88
C ASP A 83 62.49 29.83 -60.75
N ALA A 84 62.42 30.72 -59.75
CA ALA A 84 63.49 31.68 -59.46
C ALA A 84 64.80 31.01 -58.98
N LEU A 85 64.70 29.93 -58.20
CA LEU A 85 65.84 29.10 -57.78
C LEU A 85 66.41 28.25 -58.93
N THR A 86 65.57 27.76 -59.84
CA THR A 86 65.95 27.01 -61.05
C THR A 86 66.70 27.90 -62.04
N GLN A 87 66.33 29.18 -62.12
CA GLN A 87 67.05 30.16 -62.93
C GLN A 87 68.42 30.52 -62.35
N ARG A 88 68.64 30.30 -61.03
CA ARG A 88 69.90 30.58 -60.33
C ARG A 88 70.78 29.36 -60.07
N LEU A 89 70.22 28.15 -60.09
CA LEU A 89 70.94 26.90 -59.91
C LEU A 89 70.47 25.94 -61.02
N GLY A 90 71.29 25.77 -62.05
CA GLY A 90 70.98 24.96 -63.24
C GLY A 90 70.80 23.48 -62.94
N VAL A 91 69.65 23.11 -62.38
CA VAL A 91 69.20 21.72 -62.21
C VAL A 91 68.22 21.40 -63.34
N THR A 92 68.46 20.28 -64.02
CA THR A 92 67.85 19.90 -65.30
C THR A 92 66.32 19.75 -65.24
N ALA A 93 65.61 20.29 -66.23
CA ALA A 93 64.14 20.34 -66.33
C ALA A 93 63.40 18.98 -66.17
N GLY A 94 64.08 17.85 -66.35
CA GLY A 94 63.51 16.51 -66.21
C GLY A 94 63.13 16.11 -64.78
N ASP A 95 63.86 16.58 -63.78
CA ASP A 95 63.59 16.23 -62.37
C ASP A 95 62.42 17.05 -61.80
N LEU A 96 62.27 18.30 -62.26
CA LEU A 96 61.13 19.17 -61.95
C LEU A 96 59.82 18.60 -62.51
N GLN A 97 59.86 18.03 -63.72
CA GLN A 97 58.68 17.45 -64.35
C GLN A 97 58.22 16.17 -63.63
N LYS A 98 59.16 15.33 -63.15
CA LYS A 98 58.85 14.17 -62.29
C LYS A 98 58.24 14.60 -60.96
N ALA A 99 58.80 15.62 -60.30
CA ALA A 99 58.26 16.16 -59.05
C ALA A 99 56.83 16.72 -59.23
N ARG A 100 56.58 17.46 -60.32
CA ARG A 100 55.23 17.95 -60.67
C ARG A 100 54.24 16.81 -60.94
N GLN A 101 54.65 15.76 -61.64
CA GLN A 101 53.79 14.58 -61.88
C GLN A 101 53.48 13.82 -60.59
N GLN A 102 54.46 13.65 -59.70
CA GLN A 102 54.25 13.03 -58.39
C GLN A 102 53.33 13.86 -57.49
N LEU A 103 53.45 15.18 -57.52
CA LEU A 103 52.57 16.08 -56.77
C LEU A 103 51.13 16.02 -57.30
N ALA A 104 50.95 16.09 -58.62
CA ALA A 104 49.63 15.98 -59.25
C ALA A 104 48.96 14.63 -58.96
N GLN A 105 49.74 13.55 -58.90
CA GLN A 105 49.23 12.22 -58.57
C GLN A 105 48.85 12.07 -57.09
N ARG A 106 49.64 12.63 -56.17
CA ARG A 106 49.26 12.68 -54.75
C ARG A 106 48.02 13.54 -54.51
N ILE A 107 47.89 14.67 -55.23
CA ILE A 107 46.68 15.52 -55.15
C ILE A 107 45.44 14.74 -55.61
N LYS A 108 45.52 13.98 -56.70
CA LYS A 108 44.40 13.12 -57.14
C LYS A 108 44.06 12.01 -56.13
N GLN A 109 45.06 11.34 -55.58
CA GLN A 109 44.84 10.31 -54.55
C GLN A 109 44.18 10.88 -53.29
N HIS A 110 44.59 12.07 -52.86
CA HIS A 110 43.97 12.76 -51.73
C HIS A 110 42.55 13.24 -52.04
N GLN A 111 42.28 13.68 -53.27
CA GLN A 111 40.93 14.08 -53.68
C GLN A 111 39.96 12.89 -53.66
N GLU A 112 40.37 11.74 -54.21
CA GLU A 112 39.54 10.53 -54.23
C GLU A 112 39.31 9.92 -52.84
N SER A 113 40.28 10.01 -51.92
CA SER A 113 40.09 9.53 -50.55
C SER A 113 39.14 10.44 -49.76
N VAL A 114 39.18 11.75 -50.00
CA VAL A 114 38.22 12.71 -49.41
C VAL A 114 36.81 12.47 -49.93
N ASP A 115 36.64 12.24 -51.24
CA ASP A 115 35.32 11.95 -51.82
C ASP A 115 34.75 10.61 -51.30
N LYS A 116 35.60 9.57 -51.16
CA LYS A 116 35.21 8.29 -50.54
C LYS A 116 34.78 8.47 -49.09
N VAL A 117 35.57 9.18 -48.28
CA VAL A 117 35.23 9.44 -46.89
C VAL A 117 33.95 10.27 -46.79
N ALA A 118 33.74 11.25 -47.67
CA ALA A 118 32.49 12.02 -47.73
C ALA A 118 31.28 11.13 -48.06
N THR A 119 31.42 10.19 -49.00
CA THR A 119 30.35 9.23 -49.33
C THR A 119 30.12 8.17 -48.23
N GLU A 120 31.17 7.73 -47.54
CA GLU A 120 31.07 6.79 -46.40
C GLU A 120 30.47 7.46 -45.16
N LEU A 121 30.75 8.75 -44.95
CA LEU A 121 30.16 9.54 -43.87
C LEU A 121 28.68 9.85 -44.17
N ALA A 122 28.34 10.17 -45.42
CA ALA A 122 26.96 10.35 -45.85
C ALA A 122 26.14 9.05 -45.75
N THR A 123 26.73 7.88 -46.03
CA THR A 123 26.04 6.57 -45.92
C THR A 123 25.95 6.04 -44.50
N LYS A 124 26.91 6.34 -43.61
CA LYS A 124 26.83 5.98 -42.18
C LYS A 124 25.98 6.93 -41.34
N ALA A 125 25.81 8.18 -41.77
CA ALA A 125 24.96 9.16 -41.07
C ALA A 125 23.49 9.13 -41.54
N SER A 126 23.17 8.52 -42.69
CA SER A 126 21.83 8.57 -43.26
C SER A 126 21.03 7.27 -43.09
N ALA A 127 19.75 7.46 -42.74
CA ALA A 127 18.67 6.50 -42.77
C ALA A 127 18.73 5.39 -41.70
N THR A 128 19.51 4.33 -41.87
CA THR A 128 19.16 3.03 -41.24
C THR A 128 19.11 3.03 -39.70
N ASP A 129 20.14 3.55 -39.02
CA ASP A 129 20.18 3.56 -37.55
C ASP A 129 19.28 4.65 -36.95
N VAL A 130 19.17 5.79 -37.62
CA VAL A 130 18.29 6.90 -37.20
C VAL A 130 16.82 6.53 -37.38
N ASP A 131 16.48 5.85 -38.48
CA ASP A 131 15.14 5.33 -38.77
C ASP A 131 14.79 4.18 -37.82
N ALA A 132 15.75 3.30 -37.49
CA ALA A 132 15.56 2.25 -36.49
C ALA A 132 15.26 2.85 -35.10
N VAL A 133 16.05 3.84 -34.64
CA VAL A 133 15.80 4.53 -33.37
C VAL A 133 14.47 5.30 -33.40
N ARG A 134 14.12 5.93 -34.53
CA ARG A 134 12.85 6.65 -34.70
C ARG A 134 11.66 5.70 -34.68
N GLN A 135 11.77 4.53 -35.32
CA GLN A 135 10.73 3.50 -35.37
C GLN A 135 10.57 2.80 -34.01
N GLU A 136 11.67 2.52 -33.31
CA GLU A 136 11.65 2.01 -31.94
C GLU A 136 11.02 3.03 -30.98
N SER A 137 11.35 4.31 -31.13
CA SER A 137 10.77 5.41 -30.34
C SER A 137 9.27 5.57 -30.62
N ALA A 138 8.85 5.49 -31.89
CA ALA A 138 7.44 5.53 -32.26
C ALA A 138 6.66 4.35 -31.67
N THR A 139 7.25 3.15 -31.68
CA THR A 139 6.65 1.94 -31.10
C THR A 139 6.54 2.05 -29.58
N LYS A 140 7.59 2.51 -28.90
CA LYS A 140 7.59 2.76 -27.45
C LYS A 140 6.58 3.85 -27.07
N LEU A 141 6.47 4.93 -27.86
CA LEU A 141 5.51 5.99 -27.62
C LEU A 141 4.07 5.51 -27.80
N ALA A 142 3.80 4.69 -28.81
CA ALA A 142 2.49 4.06 -29.00
C ALA A 142 2.12 3.13 -27.85
N ALA A 143 3.07 2.31 -27.36
CA ALA A 143 2.86 1.45 -26.19
C ALA A 143 2.57 2.27 -24.92
N VAL A 144 3.29 3.37 -24.71
CA VAL A 144 3.05 4.28 -23.57
C VAL A 144 1.67 4.95 -23.67
N GLN A 145 1.24 5.35 -24.88
CA GLN A 145 -0.11 5.90 -25.08
C GLN A 145 -1.21 4.88 -24.77
N GLU A 146 -1.00 3.61 -25.09
CA GLU A 146 -1.98 2.56 -24.80
C GLU A 146 -2.06 2.27 -23.29
N VAL A 147 -0.91 2.20 -22.61
CA VAL A 147 -0.86 2.09 -21.14
C VAL A 147 -1.52 3.30 -20.48
N GLN A 148 -1.36 4.51 -21.03
CA GLN A 148 -2.01 5.71 -20.53
C GLN A 148 -3.54 5.64 -20.67
N LYS A 149 -4.05 5.18 -21.83
CA LYS A 149 -5.49 4.99 -22.03
C LYS A 149 -6.08 3.95 -21.08
N ASP A 150 -5.42 2.81 -20.92
CA ASP A 150 -5.85 1.76 -19.97
C ASP A 150 -5.82 2.28 -18.52
N ALA A 151 -4.80 3.07 -18.16
CA ALA A 151 -4.73 3.72 -16.86
C ALA A 151 -5.87 4.73 -16.65
N ASP A 152 -6.18 5.56 -17.64
CA ASP A 152 -7.28 6.54 -17.56
C ASP A 152 -8.64 5.85 -17.41
N VAL A 153 -8.87 4.73 -18.12
CA VAL A 153 -10.08 3.91 -17.97
C VAL A 153 -10.16 3.33 -16.56
N LYS A 154 -9.08 2.69 -16.07
CA LYS A 154 -9.04 2.12 -14.72
C LYS A 154 -9.23 3.16 -13.64
N LEU A 155 -8.62 4.35 -13.78
CA LEU A 155 -8.81 5.47 -12.86
C LEU A 155 -10.25 5.99 -12.89
N GLY A 156 -10.88 6.02 -14.06
CA GLY A 156 -12.31 6.33 -14.20
C GLY A 156 -13.20 5.34 -13.45
N VAL A 157 -12.93 4.03 -13.57
CA VAL A 157 -13.65 2.97 -12.86
C VAL A 157 -13.44 3.10 -11.34
N VAL A 158 -12.19 3.20 -10.89
CA VAL A 158 -11.86 3.35 -9.46
C VAL A 158 -12.49 4.62 -8.88
N SER A 159 -12.48 5.73 -9.61
CA SER A 159 -13.16 6.97 -9.20
C SER A 159 -14.66 6.74 -9.03
N THR A 160 -15.29 6.04 -9.98
CA THR A 160 -16.71 5.69 -9.92
C THR A 160 -17.00 4.79 -8.71
N ASP A 161 -16.24 3.73 -8.51
CA ASP A 161 -16.39 2.82 -7.36
C ASP A 161 -16.22 3.57 -6.03
N VAL A 162 -15.24 4.47 -5.93
CA VAL A 162 -15.04 5.30 -4.74
C VAL A 162 -16.24 6.22 -4.50
N THR A 163 -16.87 6.77 -5.54
CA THR A 163 -18.10 7.57 -5.38
C THR A 163 -19.29 6.72 -4.92
N VAL A 164 -19.42 5.49 -5.42
CA VAL A 164 -20.45 4.54 -5.00
C VAL A 164 -20.25 4.16 -3.54
N VAL A 165 -19.04 3.72 -3.16
CA VAL A 165 -18.71 3.35 -1.76
C VAL A 165 -18.93 4.52 -0.80
N LYS A 166 -18.59 5.74 -1.19
CA LYS A 166 -18.86 6.94 -0.38
C LYS A 166 -20.36 7.16 -0.17
N THR A 167 -21.16 6.92 -1.21
CA THR A 167 -22.62 7.05 -1.17
C THR A 167 -23.25 5.95 -0.31
N ASP A 168 -22.80 4.71 -0.46
CA ASP A 168 -23.24 3.56 0.34
C ASP A 168 -22.89 3.75 1.81
N LEU A 169 -21.67 4.20 2.12
CA LEU A 169 -21.24 4.50 3.48
C LEU A 169 -22.07 5.63 4.11
N ALA A 170 -22.39 6.68 3.34
CA ALA A 170 -23.27 7.74 3.80
C ALA A 170 -24.70 7.23 4.06
N SER A 171 -25.18 6.28 3.26
CA SER A 171 -26.48 5.62 3.46
C SER A 171 -26.50 4.74 4.68
N ALA A 172 -25.53 3.82 4.82
CA ALA A 172 -25.38 2.98 6.00
C ALA A 172 -25.27 3.80 7.29
N ARG A 173 -24.55 4.93 7.26
CA ARG A 173 -24.46 5.83 8.43
C ARG A 173 -25.80 6.47 8.79
N ARG A 174 -26.61 6.85 7.80
CA ARG A 174 -27.97 7.39 8.02
C ARG A 174 -28.89 6.32 8.58
N ASP A 175 -28.86 5.12 8.03
CA ASP A 175 -29.70 4.00 8.46
C ASP A 175 -29.35 3.60 9.90
N PHE A 176 -28.06 3.47 10.22
CA PHE A 176 -27.64 3.20 11.60
C PHE A 176 -28.07 4.32 12.58
N SER A 177 -28.02 5.59 12.15
CA SER A 177 -28.50 6.70 12.98
C SER A 177 -30.01 6.62 13.20
N ARG A 178 -30.77 6.16 12.21
CA ARG A 178 -32.22 5.94 12.31
C ARG A 178 -32.49 4.76 13.24
N ASP A 179 -31.85 3.63 13.03
CA ASP A 179 -31.99 2.43 13.87
C ASP A 179 -31.67 2.73 15.33
N LEU A 180 -30.60 3.48 15.59
CA LEU A 180 -30.25 3.91 16.95
C LEU A 180 -31.35 4.79 17.56
N SER A 181 -31.94 5.68 16.77
CA SER A 181 -33.05 6.53 17.23
C SER A 181 -34.33 5.71 17.47
N ASP A 182 -34.61 4.73 16.62
CA ASP A 182 -35.78 3.86 16.73
C ASP A 182 -35.65 2.92 17.93
N VAL A 183 -34.47 2.33 18.15
CA VAL A 183 -34.16 1.55 19.36
C VAL A 183 -34.28 2.43 20.60
N LYS A 184 -33.71 3.64 20.59
CA LYS A 184 -33.81 4.59 21.71
C LYS A 184 -35.26 4.96 22.01
N ASN A 185 -36.05 5.25 20.98
CA ASN A 185 -37.46 5.61 21.13
C ASN A 185 -38.27 4.42 21.62
N THR A 186 -38.09 3.23 21.05
CA THR A 186 -38.77 1.99 21.47
C THR A 186 -38.47 1.64 22.93
N LEU A 187 -37.19 1.76 23.34
CA LEU A 187 -36.79 1.54 24.73
C LEU A 187 -37.37 2.60 25.67
N ASN A 188 -37.47 3.86 25.25
CA ASN A 188 -38.07 4.92 26.08
C ASN A 188 -39.59 4.79 26.16
N ASP A 189 -40.25 4.47 25.06
CA ASP A 189 -41.70 4.27 24.98
C ASP A 189 -42.17 3.16 25.92
N GLY A 190 -41.36 2.13 26.13
CA GLY A 190 -41.66 1.01 27.04
C GLY A 190 -41.45 1.30 28.53
N ILE A 191 -40.95 2.48 28.90
CA ILE A 191 -40.60 2.82 30.29
C ILE A 191 -41.43 4.02 30.74
N ALA A 192 -42.41 3.79 31.61
CA ALA A 192 -43.07 4.88 32.32
C ALA A 192 -42.22 5.36 33.50
N ARG A 193 -41.94 6.66 33.55
CA ARG A 193 -41.19 7.32 34.64
C ARG A 193 -42.08 8.02 35.64
N ASN A 194 -43.37 8.17 35.33
CA ASN A 194 -44.37 8.76 36.21
C ASN A 194 -45.75 8.11 35.96
N ALA A 195 -46.71 8.42 36.84
CA ALA A 195 -48.06 7.85 36.79
C ALA A 195 -48.82 8.21 35.50
N ALA A 196 -48.57 9.38 34.91
CA ALA A 196 -49.20 9.79 33.66
C ALA A 196 -48.68 8.96 32.47
N GLU A 197 -47.37 8.73 32.39
CA GLU A 197 -46.74 7.85 31.39
C GLU A 197 -47.18 6.39 31.54
N LEU A 198 -47.37 5.91 32.78
CA LEU A 198 -47.87 4.56 33.03
C LEU A 198 -49.32 4.40 32.55
N ALA A 199 -50.16 5.42 32.74
CA ALA A 199 -51.52 5.43 32.22
C ALA A 199 -51.56 5.42 30.68
N LEU A 200 -50.59 6.05 30.00
CA LEU A 200 -50.44 5.97 28.55
C LEU A 200 -50.03 4.56 28.10
N LEU A 201 -49.10 3.92 28.81
CA LEU A 201 -48.71 2.53 28.52
C LEU A 201 -49.85 1.53 28.71
N ARG A 202 -50.64 1.67 29.78
CA ARG A 202 -51.86 0.88 30.03
C ARG A 202 -52.90 1.00 28.90
N LYS A 203 -52.95 2.14 28.21
CA LYS A 203 -53.83 2.35 27.04
C LYS A 203 -53.23 1.79 25.75
N LYS A 204 -51.90 1.73 25.63
CA LYS A 204 -51.18 1.34 24.41
C LYS A 204 -51.04 -0.19 24.27
N GLY A 205 -51.00 -0.92 25.39
CA GLY A 205 -51.01 -2.38 25.38
C GLY A 205 -52.05 -2.88 26.37
N GLU A 206 -52.86 -3.86 25.97
CA GLU A 206 -53.81 -4.62 26.81
C GLU A 206 -53.09 -5.45 27.89
N ARG A 207 -52.20 -4.82 28.64
CA ARG A 207 -51.37 -5.42 29.67
C ARG A 207 -51.70 -4.73 30.99
N GLU A 208 -51.82 -5.53 32.04
CA GLU A 208 -51.96 -5.01 33.38
C GLU A 208 -50.59 -4.50 33.86
N TYR A 209 -50.49 -3.19 34.06
CA TYR A 209 -49.31 -2.57 34.66
C TYR A 209 -49.61 -2.27 36.13
N ILE A 210 -48.74 -2.73 37.03
CA ILE A 210 -48.86 -2.53 38.48
C ILE A 210 -47.89 -1.44 38.93
N ASP A 211 -48.37 -0.48 39.71
CA ASP A 211 -47.53 0.55 40.32
C ASP A 211 -46.60 -0.07 41.38
N LEU A 212 -45.29 0.15 41.23
CA LEU A 212 -44.26 -0.39 42.11
C LEU A 212 -43.70 0.72 43.02
N ASP A 213 -44.13 0.77 44.30
CA ASP A 213 -43.46 1.57 45.34
C ASP A 213 -42.84 0.64 46.39
N ILE A 214 -41.59 0.22 46.13
CA ILE A 214 -40.84 -0.68 47.01
C ILE A 214 -39.82 0.12 47.80
N ARG A 215 -39.98 0.14 49.13
CA ARG A 215 -39.02 0.77 50.03
C ARG A 215 -38.03 -0.25 50.54
N ARG A 216 -36.74 0.10 50.58
CA ARG A 216 -35.74 -0.75 51.22
C ARG A 216 -35.98 -0.77 52.73
N ASP A 217 -36.48 -1.89 53.23
CA ASP A 217 -36.57 -2.19 54.66
C ASP A 217 -35.66 -3.37 55.00
N SER A 218 -34.80 -3.21 56.01
CA SER A 218 -33.91 -4.27 56.48
C SER A 218 -34.64 -5.35 57.28
N LYS A 219 -35.83 -5.05 57.82
CA LYS A 219 -36.64 -6.01 58.59
C LYS A 219 -37.56 -6.84 57.72
N THR A 220 -38.07 -6.27 56.63
CA THR A 220 -38.89 -6.96 55.63
C THR A 220 -38.27 -6.81 54.23
N PRO A 221 -37.21 -7.58 53.92
CA PRO A 221 -36.46 -7.40 52.67
C PRO A 221 -37.28 -7.73 51.42
N PHE A 222 -38.28 -8.62 51.53
CA PHE A 222 -39.14 -9.03 50.42
C PHE A 222 -40.53 -8.43 50.58
N GLN A 223 -40.95 -7.63 49.59
CA GLN A 223 -42.32 -7.10 49.47
C GLN A 223 -43.07 -7.85 48.38
N ARG A 224 -44.32 -8.23 48.66
CA ARG A 224 -45.17 -9.00 47.73
C ARG A 224 -45.93 -8.04 46.81
N ILE A 225 -45.85 -8.27 45.51
CA ILE A 225 -46.55 -7.52 44.46
C ILE A 225 -47.26 -8.52 43.56
N GLY A 226 -48.59 -8.53 43.62
CA GLY A 226 -49.39 -9.61 43.04
C GLY A 226 -48.95 -10.96 43.62
N ASP A 227 -48.46 -11.84 42.75
CA ASP A 227 -47.99 -13.18 43.12
C ASP A 227 -46.47 -13.32 43.28
N ILE A 228 -45.71 -12.22 43.14
CA ILE A 228 -44.25 -12.22 43.15
C ILE A 228 -43.73 -11.51 44.40
N GLN A 229 -42.60 -11.97 44.95
CA GLN A 229 -41.87 -11.28 46.02
C GLN A 229 -40.61 -10.63 45.44
N ILE A 230 -40.40 -9.33 45.73
CA ILE A 230 -39.30 -8.53 45.19
C ILE A 230 -38.55 -7.86 46.34
N SER A 231 -37.22 -7.82 46.29
CA SER A 231 -36.35 -7.13 47.24
C SER A 231 -35.43 -6.12 46.55
N VAL A 232 -35.15 -4.99 47.22
CA VAL A 232 -34.28 -3.94 46.67
C VAL A 232 -32.85 -4.14 47.15
N SER A 233 -32.02 -4.74 46.29
CA SER A 233 -30.58 -4.87 46.54
C SER A 233 -29.86 -3.50 46.50
N LYS A 234 -28.68 -3.42 47.12
CA LYS A 234 -27.78 -2.26 46.99
C LYS A 234 -27.00 -2.37 45.69
N THR A 235 -27.51 -1.78 44.62
CA THR A 235 -26.73 -1.50 43.43
C THR A 235 -26.41 0.00 43.38
N ASP A 236 -25.13 0.35 43.38
CA ASP A 236 -24.69 1.74 43.22
C ASP A 236 -24.89 2.16 41.76
N PRO A 237 -25.78 3.12 41.45
CA PRO A 237 -26.04 3.55 40.07
C PRO A 237 -24.79 4.15 39.40
N LYS A 238 -23.83 4.67 40.18
CA LYS A 238 -22.54 5.12 39.64
C LYS A 238 -21.68 3.95 39.19
N SER A 239 -21.72 2.83 39.90
CA SER A 239 -20.99 1.61 39.54
C SER A 239 -21.52 1.03 38.23
N ALA A 240 -22.84 0.81 38.11
CA ALA A 240 -23.44 0.29 36.89
C ALA A 240 -23.16 1.17 35.65
N ARG A 241 -23.16 2.50 35.82
CA ARG A 241 -22.79 3.43 34.73
C ARG A 241 -21.30 3.37 34.37
N ARG A 242 -20.41 3.18 35.35
CA ARG A 242 -18.98 2.99 35.10
C ARG A 242 -18.72 1.69 34.36
N ASP A 243 -19.39 0.61 34.75
CA ASP A 243 -19.24 -0.71 34.11
C ASP A 243 -19.71 -0.65 32.65
N PHE A 244 -20.88 -0.08 32.39
CA PHE A 244 -21.35 0.15 31.02
C PHE A 244 -20.41 1.06 30.19
N SER A 245 -19.87 2.12 30.80
CA SER A 245 -18.89 2.98 30.12
C SER A 245 -17.59 2.24 29.82
N ARG A 246 -17.18 1.29 30.66
CA ARG A 246 -16.01 0.44 30.44
C ARG A 246 -16.28 -0.51 29.28
N ASP A 247 -17.41 -1.22 29.28
CA ASP A 247 -17.79 -2.14 28.20
C ASP A 247 -17.85 -1.43 26.84
N LEU A 248 -18.42 -0.21 26.79
CA LEU A 248 -18.42 0.60 25.57
C LEU A 248 -17.01 0.99 25.10
N SER A 249 -16.11 1.24 26.05
CA SER A 249 -14.71 1.56 25.74
C SER A 249 -13.98 0.33 25.20
N ASP A 250 -14.24 -0.85 25.76
CA ASP A 250 -13.64 -2.11 25.33
C ASP A 250 -14.13 -2.52 23.93
N VAL A 251 -15.43 -2.36 23.65
CA VAL A 251 -15.98 -2.56 22.30
C VAL A 251 -15.36 -1.55 21.31
N LYS A 252 -15.20 -0.29 21.70
CA LYS A 252 -14.57 0.71 20.83
C LYS A 252 -13.09 0.40 20.55
N ASN A 253 -12.36 -0.08 21.55
CA ASN A 253 -10.94 -0.42 21.40
C ASN A 253 -10.75 -1.65 20.51
N THR A 254 -11.50 -2.72 20.77
CA THR A 254 -11.48 -3.95 19.94
C THR A 254 -11.81 -3.67 18.47
N LEU A 255 -12.79 -2.80 18.20
CA LEU A 255 -13.13 -2.39 16.83
C LEU A 255 -12.04 -1.53 16.19
N ASN A 256 -11.36 -0.66 16.94
CA ASN A 256 -10.27 0.16 16.40
C ASN A 256 -9.00 -0.67 16.12
N ASP A 257 -8.72 -1.67 16.95
CA ASP A 257 -7.53 -2.51 16.84
C ASP A 257 -7.53 -3.42 15.60
N GLY A 258 -8.68 -3.59 14.93
CA GLY A 258 -8.82 -4.32 13.67
C GLY A 258 -8.74 -3.44 12.41
N ILE A 259 -8.54 -2.13 12.54
CA ILE A 259 -8.63 -1.18 11.43
C ILE A 259 -7.28 -0.51 11.19
N ALA A 260 -6.65 -0.82 10.05
CA ALA A 260 -5.45 -0.11 9.61
C ALA A 260 -5.82 1.21 8.93
N ARG A 261 -5.23 2.32 9.38
CA ARG A 261 -5.46 3.66 8.80
C ARG A 261 -4.28 4.14 7.96
N ASN A 262 -3.14 3.47 8.02
CA ASN A 262 -1.96 3.74 7.19
C ASN A 262 -1.14 2.47 6.93
N ALA A 263 -0.12 2.56 6.07
CA ALA A 263 0.69 1.42 5.67
C ALA A 263 1.50 0.80 6.83
N ALA A 264 1.92 1.61 7.81
CA ALA A 264 2.63 1.12 8.99
C ALA A 264 1.69 0.35 9.93
N GLU A 265 0.48 0.87 10.17
CA GLU A 265 -0.57 0.17 10.92
C GLU A 265 -1.00 -1.12 10.21
N LEU A 266 -1.10 -1.11 8.87
CA LEU A 266 -1.38 -2.33 8.11
C LEU A 266 -0.27 -3.37 8.26
N ALA A 267 0.99 -2.95 8.28
CA ALA A 267 2.12 -3.84 8.54
C ALA A 267 2.07 -4.41 9.97
N LEU A 268 1.66 -3.61 10.97
CA LEU A 268 1.47 -4.08 12.35
C LEU A 268 0.29 -5.05 12.47
N LEU A 269 -0.85 -4.77 11.83
CA LEU A 269 -1.99 -5.69 11.81
C LEU A 269 -1.65 -7.00 11.10
N ARG A 270 -0.86 -6.94 10.03
CA ARG A 270 -0.32 -8.15 9.37
C ARG A 270 0.54 -8.94 10.34
N LYS A 271 1.51 -8.31 10.99
CA LYS A 271 2.35 -8.97 12.00
C LYS A 271 1.56 -9.55 13.17
N LYS A 272 0.53 -8.86 13.65
CA LYS A 272 -0.41 -9.36 14.69
C LYS A 272 -1.22 -10.57 14.20
N GLY A 273 -1.59 -10.60 12.93
CA GLY A 273 -2.28 -11.73 12.31
C GLY A 273 -1.36 -12.87 11.86
N GLU A 274 -0.04 -12.64 11.82
CA GLU A 274 0.92 -13.66 11.42
C GLU A 274 1.01 -14.77 12.47
N ARG A 275 0.84 -15.99 11.97
CA ARG A 275 0.89 -17.21 12.77
C ARG A 275 2.09 -18.04 12.38
N GLU A 276 2.71 -18.65 13.38
CA GLU A 276 3.69 -19.72 13.23
C GLU A 276 2.94 -21.05 13.34
N TYR A 277 3.31 -22.00 12.48
CA TYR A 277 2.70 -23.32 12.42
C TYR A 277 3.75 -24.35 12.81
N ILE A 278 3.44 -25.13 13.84
CA ILE A 278 4.32 -26.15 14.40
C ILE A 278 3.66 -27.50 14.16
N ASP A 279 4.32 -28.39 13.44
CA ASP A 279 3.80 -29.73 13.18
C ASP A 279 3.66 -30.51 14.50
N LEU A 280 2.55 -31.24 14.59
CA LEU A 280 2.15 -32.02 15.73
C LEU A 280 2.05 -33.48 15.33
N ASP A 281 2.79 -34.32 16.05
CA ASP A 281 2.76 -35.76 15.86
C ASP A 281 2.88 -36.46 17.22
N ILE A 282 1.73 -36.75 17.82
CA ILE A 282 1.66 -37.23 19.20
C ILE A 282 1.17 -38.67 19.21
N ARG A 283 1.94 -39.53 19.86
CA ARG A 283 1.55 -40.91 20.16
C ARG A 283 0.97 -40.99 21.56
N ARG A 284 -0.14 -41.71 21.71
CA ARG A 284 -0.76 -42.01 23.00
C ARG A 284 0.10 -43.02 23.74
N ASP A 285 0.88 -42.55 24.70
CA ASP A 285 1.67 -43.36 25.61
C ASP A 285 1.21 -43.16 27.05
N SER A 286 1.00 -44.27 27.79
CA SER A 286 0.62 -44.23 29.20
C SER A 286 1.81 -43.92 30.13
N LYS A 287 3.05 -44.13 29.69
CA LYS A 287 4.26 -43.87 30.49
C LYS A 287 4.73 -42.42 30.37
N THR A 288 4.64 -41.85 29.17
CA THR A 288 4.97 -40.45 28.88
C THR A 288 3.77 -39.77 28.21
N PRO A 289 2.70 -39.48 28.97
CA PRO A 289 1.45 -39.00 28.39
C PRO A 289 1.59 -37.63 27.74
N PHE A 290 2.39 -36.73 28.32
CA PHE A 290 2.55 -35.37 27.83
C PHE A 290 3.76 -35.23 26.91
N GLN A 291 3.51 -34.72 25.70
CA GLN A 291 4.54 -34.32 24.74
C GLN A 291 4.56 -32.80 24.62
N ARG A 292 5.76 -32.23 24.64
CA ARG A 292 5.96 -30.78 24.54
C ARG A 292 5.95 -30.32 23.08
N ILE A 293 5.16 -29.30 22.77
CA ILE A 293 5.05 -28.69 21.45
C ILE A 293 5.09 -27.18 21.64
N GLY A 294 6.20 -26.56 21.26
CA GLY A 294 6.46 -25.16 21.60
C GLY A 294 6.54 -24.93 23.11
N ASP A 295 5.70 -24.03 23.62
CA ASP A 295 5.55 -23.68 25.03
C ASP A 295 4.39 -24.38 25.74
N ILE A 296 3.67 -25.27 25.07
CA ILE A 296 2.60 -26.08 25.67
C ILE A 296 2.97 -27.57 25.72
N GLN A 297 2.28 -28.31 26.56
CA GLN A 297 2.33 -29.78 26.57
C GLN A 297 0.96 -30.34 26.23
N ILE A 298 0.93 -31.39 25.41
CA ILE A 298 -0.30 -32.02 24.96
C ILE A 298 -0.22 -33.52 25.23
N SER A 299 -1.30 -34.09 25.76
CA SER A 299 -1.48 -35.53 25.84
C SER A 299 -2.76 -35.96 25.12
N VAL A 300 -2.71 -37.14 24.51
CA VAL A 300 -3.87 -37.73 23.84
C VAL A 300 -4.59 -38.65 24.82
N SER A 301 -5.78 -38.28 25.25
CA SER A 301 -6.56 -39.10 26.17
C SER A 301 -7.35 -40.19 25.43
N LYS A 302 -7.90 -39.88 24.24
CA LYS A 302 -8.70 -40.84 23.46
C LYS A 302 -8.57 -40.61 21.97
N THR A 303 -8.66 -41.68 21.19
CA THR A 303 -8.69 -41.69 19.73
C THR A 303 -9.79 -42.64 19.25
N ASP A 304 -10.56 -42.22 18.26
CA ASP A 304 -11.53 -43.04 17.53
C ASP A 304 -11.31 -42.84 16.03
N PRO A 305 -10.46 -43.68 15.39
CA PRO A 305 -10.15 -43.57 13.96
C PRO A 305 -11.37 -43.81 13.07
N LYS A 306 -12.35 -44.61 13.53
CA LYS A 306 -13.56 -44.90 12.73
C LYS A 306 -14.48 -43.68 12.66
N LYS A 307 -14.56 -42.93 13.76
CA LYS A 307 -15.37 -41.71 13.84
C LYS A 307 -14.58 -40.43 13.55
N GLN A 308 -13.27 -40.54 13.29
CA GLN A 308 -12.35 -39.41 13.13
C GLN A 308 -12.45 -38.42 14.30
N LYS A 309 -12.48 -38.96 15.53
CA LYS A 309 -12.58 -38.18 16.76
C LYS A 309 -11.39 -38.39 17.67
N TYR A 310 -11.07 -37.36 18.44
CA TYR A 310 -10.02 -37.41 19.44
C TYR A 310 -10.40 -36.62 20.70
N SER A 311 -9.75 -36.98 21.80
CA SER A 311 -9.76 -36.21 23.03
C SER A 311 -8.32 -35.97 23.45
N VAL A 312 -8.04 -34.74 23.86
CA VAL A 312 -6.71 -34.28 24.24
C VAL A 312 -6.78 -33.44 25.50
N VAL A 313 -5.70 -33.49 26.25
CA VAL A 313 -5.48 -32.65 27.42
C VAL A 313 -4.29 -31.76 27.10
N ILE A 314 -4.49 -30.46 27.29
CA ILE A 314 -3.52 -29.41 26.98
C ILE A 314 -3.12 -28.76 28.30
N LEU A 315 -1.81 -28.70 28.54
CA LEU A 315 -1.19 -27.99 29.64
C LEU A 315 -0.45 -26.78 29.06
N ALA A 316 -0.88 -25.60 29.47
CA ALA A 316 -0.32 -24.33 29.02
C ALA A 316 -0.09 -23.44 30.25
N ASP A 317 1.17 -23.37 30.68
CA ASP A 317 1.57 -22.75 31.95
C ASP A 317 0.73 -23.28 33.15
N ASP A 318 -0.11 -22.43 33.72
CA ASP A 318 -0.98 -22.75 34.87
C ASP A 318 -2.35 -23.33 34.45
N ASN A 319 -2.68 -23.32 33.16
CA ASN A 319 -3.97 -23.75 32.64
C ASN A 319 -3.94 -25.22 32.23
N HIS A 320 -4.88 -25.99 32.76
CA HIS A 320 -5.16 -27.36 32.37
C HIS A 320 -6.48 -27.43 31.62
N LEU A 321 -6.42 -27.70 30.32
CA LEU A 321 -7.57 -27.64 29.42
C LEU A 321 -7.83 -28.99 28.77
N GLU A 322 -8.99 -29.55 29.04
CA GLU A 322 -9.42 -30.79 28.40
C GLU A 322 -10.37 -30.51 27.24
N LYS A 323 -10.08 -31.09 26.08
CA LYS A 323 -10.92 -31.03 24.88
C LYS A 323 -11.35 -32.45 24.52
N ARG A 324 -12.62 -32.76 24.79
CA ARG A 324 -13.20 -34.09 24.55
C ARG A 324 -13.96 -34.15 23.23
N ASP A 325 -13.91 -35.33 22.60
CA ASP A 325 -14.73 -35.74 21.45
C ASP A 325 -14.70 -34.76 20.27
N ARG A 326 -13.53 -34.16 20.00
CA ARG A 326 -13.29 -33.24 18.88
C ARG A 326 -13.14 -33.98 17.57
N THR A 327 -13.54 -33.34 16.48
CA THR A 327 -13.48 -33.90 15.13
C THR A 327 -12.17 -33.47 14.46
N VAL A 328 -11.61 -34.32 13.59
CA VAL A 328 -10.47 -33.91 12.75
C VAL A 328 -10.82 -32.72 11.85
N ASN A 329 -9.80 -31.96 11.44
CA ASN A 329 -9.89 -30.75 10.63
C ASN A 329 -10.75 -29.64 11.24
N GLU A 330 -11.03 -29.71 12.54
CA GLU A 330 -11.70 -28.65 13.31
C GLU A 330 -10.64 -27.81 14.06
N PRO A 331 -10.63 -26.49 13.90
CA PRO A 331 -9.75 -25.63 14.67
C PRO A 331 -10.17 -25.57 16.14
N VAL A 332 -9.30 -26.05 17.01
CA VAL A 332 -9.50 -26.02 18.46
C VAL A 332 -8.73 -24.83 19.05
N GLN A 333 -9.48 -23.77 19.37
CA GLN A 333 -8.91 -22.54 19.95
C GLN A 333 -8.85 -22.58 21.48
N PHE A 334 -7.77 -22.04 22.04
CA PHE A 334 -7.56 -21.89 23.47
C PHE A 334 -6.59 -20.74 23.79
N LEU A 335 -6.67 -20.22 25.01
CA LEU A 335 -5.84 -19.11 25.48
C LEU A 335 -4.67 -19.63 26.32
N VAL A 336 -3.48 -19.08 26.08
CA VAL A 336 -2.22 -19.47 26.74
C VAL A 336 -1.59 -18.28 27.45
N GLY A 337 -1.05 -18.52 28.65
CA GLY A 337 -0.27 -17.56 29.43
C GLY A 337 -1.06 -16.38 30.02
N HIS A 338 -0.33 -15.47 30.68
CA HIS A 338 -0.88 -14.25 31.29
C HIS A 338 -1.45 -13.28 30.25
N ASP A 339 -0.81 -13.19 29.09
CA ASP A 339 -1.16 -12.27 28.00
C ASP A 339 -2.37 -12.75 27.17
N GLN A 340 -2.97 -13.90 27.53
CA GLN A 340 -4.12 -14.51 26.85
C GLN A 340 -3.92 -14.64 25.34
N LEU A 341 -2.85 -15.32 24.94
CA LEU A 341 -2.55 -15.54 23.53
C LEU A 341 -3.46 -16.60 22.93
N ARG A 342 -4.09 -16.31 21.79
CA ARG A 342 -4.98 -17.24 21.10
C ARG A 342 -4.21 -18.27 20.27
N TYR A 343 -4.08 -19.46 20.84
CA TYR A 343 -3.51 -20.61 20.15
C TYR A 343 -4.63 -21.38 19.46
N GLU A 344 -4.30 -22.00 18.34
CA GLU A 344 -5.24 -22.85 17.60
C GLU A 344 -4.56 -24.16 17.24
N MET A 345 -5.19 -25.28 17.52
CA MET A 345 -4.69 -26.60 17.16
C MET A 345 -5.64 -27.25 16.18
N VAL A 346 -5.09 -27.79 15.10
CA VAL A 346 -5.84 -28.55 14.10
C VAL A 346 -5.24 -29.95 14.02
N ILE A 347 -6.08 -30.97 14.14
CA ILE A 347 -5.68 -32.37 13.97
C ILE A 347 -6.23 -32.87 12.65
N ASN A 348 -5.34 -33.25 11.74
CA ASN A 348 -5.69 -33.63 10.37
C ASN A 348 -5.94 -35.14 10.24
N ALA A 349 -5.28 -35.95 11.07
CA ALA A 349 -5.40 -37.40 11.03
C ALA A 349 -5.41 -38.01 12.43
N VAL A 350 -6.28 -39.00 12.63
CA VAL A 350 -6.38 -39.80 13.87
C VAL A 350 -6.21 -41.28 13.56
N ASN A 351 -5.21 -41.88 14.20
CA ASN A 351 -4.90 -43.31 14.18
C ASN A 351 -5.19 -43.94 15.55
N LYS A 352 -5.04 -45.27 15.65
CA LYS A 352 -5.39 -46.04 16.87
C LYS A 352 -4.70 -45.51 18.13
N ASP A 353 -3.45 -45.09 18.02
CA ASP A 353 -2.58 -44.64 19.11
C ASP A 353 -1.82 -43.35 18.76
N ARG A 354 -2.24 -42.60 17.74
CA ARG A 354 -1.48 -41.45 17.23
C ARG A 354 -2.40 -40.41 16.62
N ILE A 355 -2.10 -39.14 16.83
CA ILE A 355 -2.74 -38.02 16.13
C ILE A 355 -1.68 -37.17 15.43
N GLN A 356 -2.04 -36.63 14.27
CA GLN A 356 -1.17 -35.77 13.49
C GLN A 356 -1.91 -34.49 13.11
N GLY A 357 -1.22 -33.37 13.11
CA GLY A 357 -1.80 -32.07 12.86
C GLY A 357 -0.77 -30.96 13.00
N TYR A 358 -1.21 -29.79 13.40
CA TYR A 358 -0.34 -28.65 13.67
C TYR A 358 -0.92 -27.75 14.77
N LEU A 359 -0.03 -27.04 15.43
CA LEU A 359 -0.32 -25.97 16.37
C LEU A 359 0.01 -24.63 15.71
N SER A 360 -0.97 -23.72 15.72
CA SER A 360 -0.86 -22.37 15.22
C SER A 360 -0.72 -21.39 16.39
N THR A 361 0.43 -20.76 16.50
CA THR A 361 0.79 -19.80 17.54
C THR A 361 0.97 -18.40 16.93
N PRO A 362 0.75 -17.31 17.69
CA PRO A 362 1.05 -15.97 17.18
C PRO A 362 2.56 -15.75 17.05
N LYS A 363 3.04 -15.21 15.91
CA LYS A 363 4.47 -14.91 15.73
C LYS A 363 4.95 -13.80 16.66
N ASP A 364 4.17 -12.72 16.77
CA ASP A 364 4.46 -11.60 17.67
C ASP A 364 3.55 -11.69 18.90
N LYS A 365 4.05 -12.34 19.96
CA LYS A 365 3.31 -12.55 21.22
C LYS A 365 2.84 -11.24 21.85
N VAL A 366 3.70 -10.21 21.86
CA VAL A 366 3.36 -8.90 22.46
C VAL A 366 2.24 -8.20 21.71
N LEU A 367 2.22 -8.26 20.38
CA LEU A 367 1.19 -7.61 19.56
C LEU A 367 -0.12 -8.40 19.57
N SER A 368 -0.05 -9.70 19.81
CA SER A 368 -1.18 -10.64 19.74
C SER A 368 -1.82 -10.93 21.10
N ALA A 369 -1.36 -10.28 22.16
CA ALA A 369 -1.95 -10.36 23.50
C ALA A 369 -3.41 -9.88 23.48
N GLU A 370 -4.33 -10.68 24.03
CA GLU A 370 -5.75 -10.31 24.20
C GLU A 370 -6.04 -9.83 25.64
N GLY A 371 -5.09 -9.97 26.56
CA GLY A 371 -5.16 -9.41 27.90
C GLY A 371 -5.03 -7.88 27.93
N PRO A 372 -5.40 -7.21 29.03
CA PRO A 372 -5.30 -5.76 29.15
C PRO A 372 -3.83 -5.34 29.04
N THR A 373 -3.42 -4.89 27.85
CA THR A 373 -2.10 -4.32 27.62
C THR A 373 -1.98 -3.10 28.51
N LYS A 374 -1.16 -3.19 29.57
CA LYS A 374 -0.67 -1.99 30.25
C LYS A 374 0.10 -1.21 29.20
N GLN A 375 -0.51 -0.15 28.66
CA GLN A 375 0.18 0.78 27.80
C GLN A 375 1.38 1.32 28.58
N THR A 376 2.56 0.81 28.27
CA THR A 376 3.81 1.35 28.79
C THR A 376 3.94 2.73 28.19
N LYS A 377 3.60 3.76 28.98
CA LYS A 377 3.93 5.15 28.68
C LYS A 377 5.43 5.21 28.41
N ARG A 378 5.80 5.53 27.18
CA ARG A 378 7.14 6.02 26.85
C ARG A 378 7.18 7.53 27.01
#